data_AF-A0A2E2EDH0-F1
#
_entry.id   AF-A0A2E2EDH0-F1
#
_cell.length_a   1.000
_cell.length_b   1.000
_cell.length_c   1.000
_cell.angle_alpha   90.00
_cell.angle_beta   90.00
_cell.angle_gamma   90.00
#
_symmetry.space_group_name_H-M   'P 1'
#
loop_
_entity.id
_entity.type
_entity.pdbx_description
1 polymer ?
#
loop_
_entity_poly.entity_id
_entity_poly.type
_entity_poly.pdbx_seq_one_letter_code
_entity_poly.pdbx_strand_id
1 'polypeptide(L)'
;MDGVSKVTVINRDGNKVKAKYDLNVIKKFSYTLNLEESETGISWSFDEGDIFSVNSGSWSLKDLGDGTTEVTYKVEVEIKVKMMGTGMITKKLVNTSLPSMMKSVEKRAQKL
;
A
#
# COMPACT_ATOMS: atom_id res chain seq x y z
N MET A 1 3.82 -9.54 0.58
CA MET A 1 4.48 -8.32 0.07
C MET A 1 5.74 -8.14 0.89
N ASP A 2 6.90 -7.97 0.25
CA ASP A 2 8.15 -7.80 0.99
C ASP A 2 8.06 -6.55 1.88
N GLY A 3 8.40 -6.67 3.16
CA GLY A 3 8.36 -5.58 4.14
C GLY A 3 7.08 -5.50 5.00
N VAL A 4 5.96 -6.09 4.59
CA VAL A 4 4.74 -6.21 5.41
C VAL A 4 4.70 -7.60 6.04
N SER A 5 4.64 -7.65 7.37
CA SER A 5 4.63 -8.92 8.12
C SER A 5 3.25 -9.43 8.48
N LYS A 6 2.29 -8.50 8.67
CA LYS A 6 0.91 -8.83 8.99
C LYS A 6 -0.03 -7.73 8.50
N VAL A 7 -1.20 -8.14 8.07
CA VAL A 7 -2.35 -7.25 7.80
C VAL A 7 -3.53 -7.76 8.63
N THR A 8 -4.20 -6.86 9.34
CA THR A 8 -5.37 -7.18 10.15
C THR A 8 -6.52 -6.26 9.77
N VAL A 9 -7.67 -6.82 9.39
CA VAL A 9 -8.91 -6.04 9.23
C VAL A 9 -9.45 -5.73 10.63
N ILE A 10 -9.47 -4.44 10.98
CA ILE A 10 -10.01 -3.94 12.25
C ILE A 10 -11.54 -3.88 12.16
N ASN A 11 -12.05 -3.32 11.06
CA ASN A 11 -13.47 -3.18 10.82
C ASN A 11 -13.77 -3.25 9.31
N ARG A 12 -14.99 -3.70 8.96
CA ARG A 12 -15.53 -3.64 7.60
C ARG A 12 -16.99 -3.21 7.67
N ASP A 13 -17.33 -2.20 6.90
CA ASP A 13 -18.69 -1.71 6.70
C ASP A 13 -18.95 -1.54 5.19
N GLY A 14 -19.65 -2.52 4.61
CA GLY A 14 -19.84 -2.60 3.16
C GLY A 14 -18.50 -2.59 2.40
N ASN A 15 -18.30 -1.55 1.59
CA ASN A 15 -17.10 -1.32 0.79
C ASN A 15 -16.00 -0.56 1.54
N LYS A 16 -16.23 -0.16 2.79
CA LYS A 16 -15.24 0.54 3.62
C LYS A 16 -14.55 -0.43 4.55
N VAL A 17 -13.22 -0.40 4.57
CA VAL A 17 -12.39 -1.32 5.36
C VAL A 17 -11.38 -0.51 6.15
N LYS A 18 -11.26 -0.77 7.44
CA LYS A 18 -10.17 -0.25 8.27
C LYS A 18 -9.17 -1.37 8.48
N ALA A 19 -7.94 -1.21 8.00
CA ALA A 19 -6.92 -2.26 8.08
C ALA A 19 -5.62 -1.75 8.68
N LYS A 20 -5.06 -2.54 9.60
CA LYS A 20 -3.76 -2.30 10.22
C LYS A 20 -2.67 -3.11 9.53
N TYR A 21 -1.56 -2.46 9.25
CA TYR A 21 -0.37 -3.02 8.62
C TYR A 21 0.78 -3.00 9.63
N ASP A 22 1.35 -4.17 9.91
CA ASP A 22 2.53 -4.32 10.75
C ASP A 22 3.78 -4.55 9.89
N LEU A 23 4.76 -3.67 10.00
CA LEU A 23 6.03 -3.76 9.28
C LEU A 23 7.08 -4.45 10.14
N ASN A 24 7.75 -5.46 9.57
CA ASN A 24 8.89 -6.10 10.22
C ASN A 24 10.19 -5.53 9.65
N VAL A 25 10.53 -4.32 10.12
CA VAL A 25 11.85 -3.71 9.95
C VAL A 25 12.61 -3.79 11.29
N ILE A 26 13.81 -3.21 11.38
CA ILE A 26 14.69 -3.27 12.58
C ILE A 26 13.96 -2.88 13.89
N LYS A 27 12.88 -2.07 13.80
CA LYS A 27 11.92 -1.82 14.88
C LYS A 27 10.49 -2.16 14.41
N LYS A 28 9.61 -2.59 15.33
CA LYS A 28 8.19 -2.80 15.04
C LYS A 28 7.52 -1.45 14.81
N PHE A 29 6.97 -1.26 13.62
CA PHE A 29 6.13 -0.10 13.30
C PHE A 29 4.79 -0.59 12.77
N SER A 30 3.75 0.21 12.99
CA SER A 30 2.45 -0.05 12.39
C SER A 30 1.80 1.23 11.88
N TYR A 31 0.88 1.05 10.95
CA TYR A 31 -0.01 2.09 10.49
C TYR A 31 -1.37 1.50 10.11
N THR A 32 -2.39 2.34 10.16
CA THR A 32 -3.77 1.99 9.82
C THR A 32 -4.19 2.81 8.60
N LEU A 33 -4.87 2.17 7.66
CA LEU A 33 -5.47 2.80 6.49
C LEU A 33 -6.99 2.63 6.54
N ASN A 34 -7.69 3.64 6.04
CA ASN A 34 -9.09 3.56 5.65
C ASN A 34 -9.13 3.27 4.15
N LEU A 35 -9.67 2.12 3.77
CA LEU A 35 -9.80 1.68 2.38
C LEU A 35 -11.25 1.79 1.92
N GLU A 36 -11.44 2.17 0.66
CA GLU A 36 -12.73 2.16 -0.01
C GLU A 36 -12.63 1.31 -1.29
N GLU A 37 -13.35 0.20 -1.30
CA GLU A 37 -13.43 -0.73 -2.43
C GLU A 37 -14.48 -0.25 -3.44
N SER A 38 -14.20 -0.51 -4.72
CA SER A 38 -15.15 -0.35 -5.82
C SER A 38 -15.09 -1.55 -6.76
N GLU A 39 -16.00 -1.62 -7.72
CA GLU A 39 -15.99 -2.69 -8.73
C GLU A 39 -14.70 -2.71 -9.56
N THR A 40 -14.05 -1.55 -9.72
CA THR A 40 -12.89 -1.37 -10.61
C THR A 40 -11.64 -0.93 -9.85
N GLY A 41 -11.58 -1.15 -8.53
CA GLY A 41 -10.38 -0.81 -7.78
C GLY A 41 -10.57 -0.64 -6.29
N ILE A 42 -9.57 0.00 -5.68
CA ILE A 42 -9.57 0.34 -4.27
C ILE A 42 -8.79 1.64 -4.08
N SER A 43 -9.30 2.54 -3.25
CA SER A 43 -8.57 3.72 -2.79
C SER A 43 -8.29 3.62 -1.29
N TRP A 44 -7.31 4.37 -0.81
CA TRP A 44 -7.05 4.45 0.61
C TRP A 44 -6.62 5.85 1.04
N SER A 45 -6.86 6.13 2.32
CA SER A 45 -6.35 7.29 3.03
C SER A 45 -5.74 6.87 4.37
N PHE A 46 -4.83 7.70 4.86
CA PHE A 46 -4.15 7.49 6.12
C PHE A 46 -5.11 7.75 7.28
N ASP A 47 -5.15 6.81 8.21
CA ASP A 47 -5.92 6.97 9.45
C ASP A 47 -4.99 7.40 10.59
N GLU A 48 -4.04 6.54 10.94
CA GLU A 48 -3.08 6.77 12.01
C GLU A 48 -1.84 5.88 11.87
N GLY A 49 -0.81 6.18 12.65
CA GLY A 49 0.39 5.35 12.73
C GLY A 49 1.65 6.15 12.97
N ASP A 50 2.73 5.40 13.12
CA ASP A 50 4.00 5.92 13.63
C ASP A 50 4.86 6.55 12.53
N ILE A 51 4.68 6.11 11.28
CA ILE A 51 5.64 6.37 10.19
C ILE A 51 5.25 7.60 9.36
N PHE A 52 3.98 7.70 8.97
CA PHE A 52 3.52 8.63 7.94
C PHE A 52 2.84 9.86 8.54
N SER A 53 3.00 11.01 7.88
CA SER A 53 2.09 12.16 7.97
C SER A 53 1.03 12.11 6.86
N VAL A 54 1.41 11.59 5.68
CA VAL A 54 0.51 11.38 4.54
C VAL A 54 0.73 9.97 4.00
N ASN A 55 -0.35 9.25 3.73
CA ASN A 55 -0.36 7.99 3.01
C ASN A 55 -1.73 7.81 2.35
N SER A 56 -1.80 8.09 1.07
CA SER A 56 -3.02 7.93 0.28
C SER A 56 -2.67 7.35 -1.09
N GLY A 57 -3.67 6.80 -1.76
CA GLY A 57 -3.44 6.25 -3.09
C GLY A 57 -4.63 5.46 -3.60
N SER A 58 -4.41 4.84 -4.76
CA SER A 58 -5.41 3.99 -5.38
C SER A 58 -4.78 2.92 -6.28
N TRP A 59 -5.51 1.81 -6.40
CA TRP A 59 -5.42 0.88 -7.51
C TRP A 59 -6.66 1.07 -8.38
N SER A 60 -6.47 1.26 -9.67
CA SER A 60 -7.55 1.31 -10.66
C SER A 60 -7.32 0.21 -11.68
N LEU A 61 -8.36 -0.57 -11.93
CA LEU A 61 -8.37 -1.73 -12.80
C LEU A 61 -9.23 -1.40 -14.02
N LYS A 62 -8.69 -1.65 -15.21
CA LYS A 62 -9.39 -1.48 -16.47
C LYS A 62 -9.25 -2.76 -17.28
N ASP A 63 -10.37 -3.41 -17.56
CA ASP A 63 -10.42 -4.53 -18.49
C ASP A 63 -10.07 -4.04 -19.91
N LEU A 64 -9.20 -4.79 -20.58
CA LEU A 64 -8.78 -4.51 -21.97
C LEU A 64 -9.55 -5.37 -23.00
N GLY A 65 -10.38 -6.32 -22.55
CA GLY A 65 -11.26 -7.11 -23.41
C GLY A 65 -10.56 -8.26 -24.15
N ASP A 66 -9.27 -8.46 -23.93
CA ASP A 66 -8.45 -9.54 -24.49
C ASP A 66 -8.01 -10.55 -23.41
N GLY A 67 -8.68 -10.53 -22.26
CA GLY A 67 -8.30 -11.31 -21.08
C GLY A 67 -7.17 -10.69 -20.26
N THR A 68 -6.74 -9.47 -20.60
CA THR A 68 -5.76 -8.71 -19.81
C THR A 68 -6.40 -7.54 -19.07
N THR A 69 -5.71 -7.02 -18.06
CA THR A 69 -6.17 -5.89 -17.25
C THR A 69 -5.06 -4.86 -17.13
N GLU A 70 -5.37 -3.61 -17.48
CA GLU A 70 -4.52 -2.47 -17.19
C GLU A 70 -4.70 -2.08 -15.71
N VAL A 71 -3.58 -1.99 -14.99
CA VAL A 71 -3.55 -1.66 -13.57
C VAL A 71 -2.81 -0.35 -13.37
N THR A 72 -3.52 0.68 -12.91
CA THR A 72 -2.92 1.97 -12.54
C THR A 72 -2.76 2.05 -11.03
N TYR A 73 -1.52 2.22 -10.58
CA TYR A 73 -1.19 2.45 -9.17
C TYR A 73 -0.83 3.92 -8.94
N LYS A 74 -1.47 4.56 -7.96
CA LYS A 74 -1.15 5.91 -7.49
C LYS A 74 -0.84 5.86 -6.00
N VAL A 75 0.18 6.61 -5.58
CA VAL A 75 0.53 6.74 -4.17
C VAL A 75 1.10 8.11 -3.89
N GLU A 76 0.68 8.68 -2.77
CA GLU A 76 1.26 9.87 -2.16
C GLU A 76 1.64 9.52 -0.72
N VAL A 77 2.91 9.74 -0.37
CA VAL A 77 3.44 9.42 0.95
C VAL A 77 4.36 10.51 1.47
N GLU A 78 4.17 10.86 2.73
CA GLU A 78 5.07 11.70 3.50
C GLU A 78 5.43 11.00 4.81
N ILE A 79 6.72 10.96 5.11
CA ILE A 79 7.25 10.30 6.31
C ILE A 79 7.54 11.37 7.37
N LYS A 80 6.90 11.27 8.54
CA LYS A 80 7.07 12.23 9.65
C LYS A 80 8.14 11.83 10.64
N VAL A 81 8.57 10.56 10.62
CA VAL A 81 9.65 10.11 11.50
C VAL A 81 10.90 10.88 11.09
N LYS A 82 11.39 11.74 12.00
CA LYS A 82 12.77 12.24 11.97
C LYS A 82 13.68 11.03 12.14
N MET A 83 13.85 10.23 11.10
CA MET A 83 14.92 9.26 11.01
C MET A 83 16.17 10.10 11.17
N MET A 84 16.80 10.02 12.35
CA MET A 84 17.98 10.80 12.70
C MET A 84 19.03 10.58 11.61
N GLY A 85 19.20 11.58 10.75
CA GLY A 85 20.21 11.59 9.70
C GLY A 85 19.83 10.83 8.43
N THR A 86 19.91 11.55 7.30
CA THR A 86 19.97 11.07 5.90
C THR A 86 18.62 10.93 5.15
N GLY A 87 18.37 11.88 4.24
CA GLY A 87 17.33 11.83 3.20
C GLY A 87 17.54 10.75 2.13
N MET A 88 18.20 9.63 2.46
CA MET A 88 18.49 8.51 1.57
C MET A 88 17.45 7.37 1.70
N ILE A 89 16.66 7.37 2.78
CA ILE A 89 15.70 6.29 3.10
C ILE A 89 14.41 6.43 2.27
N THR A 90 13.96 7.65 1.99
CA THR A 90 12.77 7.91 1.16
C THR A 90 12.97 7.45 -0.30
N LYS A 91 14.12 7.75 -0.90
CA LYS A 91 14.40 7.39 -2.31
C LYS A 91 14.47 5.88 -2.54
N LYS A 92 15.09 5.11 -1.63
CA LYS A 92 15.12 3.64 -1.76
C LYS A 92 13.73 3.03 -1.60
N LEU A 93 12.94 3.51 -0.62
CA LEU A 93 11.60 2.99 -0.37
C LEU A 93 10.63 3.26 -1.52
N VAL A 94 10.79 4.35 -2.25
CA VAL A 94 9.97 4.63 -3.44
C VAL A 94 10.50 3.89 -4.67
N ASN A 95 11.80 3.98 -4.97
CA ASN A 95 12.35 3.51 -6.25
C ASN A 95 12.53 1.98 -6.34
N THR A 96 12.65 1.26 -5.22
CA THR A 96 12.91 -0.19 -5.25
C THR A 96 11.72 -1.03 -4.77
N SER A 97 11.00 -0.59 -3.74
CA SER A 97 9.83 -1.33 -3.24
C SER A 97 8.64 -1.28 -4.20
N LEU A 98 8.40 -0.14 -4.86
CA LEU A 98 7.25 -0.03 -5.78
C LEU A 98 7.36 -0.99 -6.95
N PRO A 99 8.47 -1.06 -7.72
CA PRO A 99 8.58 -2.03 -8.81
C PRO A 99 8.50 -3.49 -8.32
N SER A 100 9.07 -3.81 -7.16
CA SER A 100 9.00 -5.17 -6.59
C SER A 100 7.56 -5.53 -6.21
N MET A 101 6.84 -4.61 -5.59
CA MET A 101 5.43 -4.78 -5.24
C MET A 101 4.57 -4.99 -6.50
N MET A 102 4.73 -4.15 -7.53
CA MET A 102 4.01 -4.30 -8.80
C MET A 102 4.25 -5.69 -9.41
N LYS A 103 5.50 -6.15 -9.46
CA LYS A 103 5.84 -7.51 -9.93
C LYS A 103 5.21 -8.61 -9.07
N SER A 104 5.14 -8.41 -7.75
CA SER A 104 4.49 -9.37 -6.85
C SER A 104 2.98 -9.44 -7.07
N VAL A 105 2.33 -8.30 -7.36
CA VAL A 105 0.90 -8.23 -7.68
C VAL A 105 0.63 -8.93 -9.01
N GLU A 106 1.40 -8.62 -10.04
CA GLU A 106 1.30 -9.25 -11.36
C GLU A 106 1.45 -10.78 -11.26
N LYS A 107 2.51 -11.26 -10.60
CA LYS A 107 2.75 -12.70 -10.39
C LYS A 107 1.63 -13.40 -9.62
N ARG A 108 0.95 -12.68 -8.71
CA ARG A 108 -0.17 -13.24 -7.95
C ARG A 108 -1.41 -13.34 -8.84
N ALA A 109 -1.68 -12.32 -9.64
CA ALA A 109 -2.79 -12.28 -10.59
C ALA A 109 -2.67 -13.41 -11.63
N GLN A 110 -1.48 -13.67 -12.15
CA GLN A 110 -1.21 -14.76 -13.11
C GLN A 110 -1.38 -16.18 -12.52
N LYS A 111 -1.50 -16.33 -11.20
CA LYS A 111 -1.65 -17.61 -10.50
C LYS A 111 -3.08 -17.88 -10.04
N LEU A 112 -4.00 -16.95 -10.27
CA LEU A 112 -5.43 -17.08 -10.00
C LEU A 112 -6.15 -17.47 -11.29
#